data_AF-A0A2P7B595-F1
#
_entry.id   AF-A0A2P7B595-F1
#
_cell.length_a   1.000
_cell.length_b   1.000
_cell.length_c   1.000
_cell.angle_alpha   90.00
_cell.angle_beta   90.00
_cell.angle_gamma   90.00
#
_symmetry.space_group_name_H-M   'P 1'
#
loop_
_entity.id
_entity.type
_entity.pdbx_description
1 polymer ?
#
loop_
_entity_poly.entity_id
_entity_poly.type
_entity_poly.pdbx_seq_one_letter_code
_entity_poly.pdbx_strand_id
1 'polypeptide(L)'
;MSDSPDTAAYWEALNTFVRHYHIGPDERGLYHFDADISFRSLRDVDQRTRVYISLDHNAVSPLRFAEHGELNPVYVHTEFRPGNNAVKFDNQELQITGTSPKLGRFTVRITPLETP
;
A
#
# COMPACT_ATOMS: atom_id res chain seq x y z
N MET A 1 -23.30 -4.81 -9.72
CA MET A 1 -22.52 -3.67 -9.19
C MET A 1 -21.12 -3.83 -9.75
N SER A 2 -20.57 -2.79 -10.37
CA SER A 2 -19.28 -2.89 -11.05
C SER A 2 -18.17 -3.02 -10.00
N ASP A 3 -17.71 -4.22 -9.71
CA ASP A 3 -16.51 -4.49 -8.90
C ASP A 3 -15.22 -4.14 -9.67
N SER A 4 -15.28 -3.13 -10.54
CA SER A 4 -14.11 -2.63 -11.25
C SER A 4 -13.33 -1.72 -10.31
N PRO A 5 -12.03 -1.94 -10.10
CA PRO A 5 -11.20 -1.08 -9.26
C PRO A 5 -11.29 0.38 -9.70
N ASP A 6 -11.77 1.24 -8.81
CA ASP A 6 -11.85 2.68 -9.06
C ASP A 6 -10.46 3.29 -8.87
N THR A 7 -9.83 3.60 -9.99
CA THR A 7 -8.50 4.20 -10.02
C THR A 7 -8.49 5.58 -9.35
N ALA A 8 -9.56 6.37 -9.46
CA ALA A 8 -9.63 7.67 -8.80
C ALA A 8 -9.68 7.50 -7.27
N ALA A 9 -10.51 6.58 -6.78
CA ALA A 9 -10.60 6.26 -5.35
C ALA A 9 -9.28 5.72 -4.79
N TYR A 10 -8.54 4.93 -5.58
CA TYR A 10 -7.20 4.46 -5.21
C TYR A 10 -6.24 5.62 -4.92
N TRP A 11 -6.14 6.57 -5.86
CA TRP A 11 -5.25 7.72 -5.71
C TRP A 11 -5.69 8.68 -4.61
N GLU A 12 -7.00 8.89 -4.48
CA GLU A 12 -7.57 9.69 -3.40
C GLU A 12 -7.25 9.11 -2.02
N ALA A 13 -7.35 7.79 -1.85
CA ALA A 13 -7.02 7.12 -0.60
C ALA A 13 -5.53 7.28 -0.25
N LEU A 14 -4.62 7.09 -1.21
CA LEU A 14 -3.18 7.31 -0.99
C LEU A 14 -2.87 8.77 -0.63
N ASN A 15 -3.45 9.72 -1.36
CA ASN A 15 -3.24 11.15 -1.11
C ASN A 15 -3.79 11.56 0.27
N THR A 16 -4.97 11.07 0.63
CA THR A 16 -5.58 11.33 1.94
C THR A 16 -4.72 10.77 3.07
N PHE A 17 -4.21 9.55 2.91
CA PHE A 17 -3.34 8.90 3.88
C PHE A 17 -2.04 9.69 4.12
N VAL A 18 -1.30 10.06 3.07
CA VAL A 18 -0.04 10.81 3.24
C VAL A 18 -0.29 12.19 3.84
N ARG A 19 -1.42 12.84 3.52
CA ARG A 19 -1.82 14.13 4.09
C ARG A 19 -2.22 14.02 5.56
N HIS A 20 -2.97 12.97 5.93
CA HIS A 20 -3.40 12.74 7.31
C HIS A 20 -2.21 12.59 8.26
N TYR A 21 -1.18 11.87 7.82
CA TYR A 21 0.03 11.62 8.60
C TYR A 21 1.15 12.64 8.39
N HIS A 22 0.91 13.72 7.64
CA HIS A 22 1.92 14.73 7.31
C HIS A 22 3.23 14.16 6.73
N ILE A 23 3.13 13.05 5.98
CA ILE A 23 4.30 12.41 5.38
C ILE A 23 4.77 13.29 4.22
N GLY A 24 6.00 13.81 4.35
CA GLY A 24 6.64 14.62 3.32
C GLY A 24 7.23 13.76 2.20
N PRO A 25 7.21 14.22 0.94
CA PRO A 25 7.97 13.59 -0.12
C PRO A 25 9.47 13.86 0.04
N ASP A 26 10.29 12.96 -0.48
CA ASP A 26 11.72 13.19 -0.67
C ASP A 26 12.02 14.07 -1.91
N GLU A 27 13.29 14.30 -2.19
CA GLU A 27 13.76 15.07 -3.36
C GLU A 27 13.29 14.52 -4.72
N ARG A 28 12.85 13.26 -4.75
CA ARG A 28 12.37 12.56 -5.94
C ARG A 28 10.84 12.50 -6.00
N GLY A 29 10.14 13.11 -5.05
CA GLY A 29 8.69 13.05 -4.95
C GLY A 29 8.16 11.74 -4.37
N LEU A 30 9.01 10.94 -3.72
CA LEU A 30 8.62 9.67 -3.11
C LEU A 30 8.35 9.86 -1.61
N TYR A 31 7.17 9.44 -1.18
CA TYR A 31 6.77 9.46 0.22
C TYR A 31 7.26 8.18 0.88
N HIS A 32 7.96 8.28 2.01
CA HIS A 32 8.44 7.09 2.71
C HIS A 32 8.34 7.24 4.22
N PHE A 33 8.02 6.14 4.90
CA PHE A 33 7.79 6.09 6.34
C PHE A 33 7.93 4.65 6.84
N ASP A 34 8.25 4.49 8.11
CA ASP A 34 8.25 3.17 8.75
C ASP A 34 6.83 2.85 9.24
N ALA A 35 6.38 1.61 9.07
CA ALA A 35 5.00 1.21 9.35
C ALA A 35 4.91 -0.22 9.88
N ASP A 36 3.87 -0.49 10.66
CA ASP A 36 3.41 -1.83 10.96
C ASP A 36 2.46 -2.29 9.82
N ILE A 37 2.77 -3.43 9.23
CA ILE A 37 2.04 -4.00 8.09
C ILE A 37 1.41 -5.32 8.53
N SER A 38 0.11 -5.45 8.30
CA SER A 38 -0.61 -6.72 8.44
C SER A 38 -1.08 -7.20 7.06
N PHE A 39 -0.50 -8.29 6.60
CA PHE A 39 -0.82 -8.94 5.33
C PHE A 39 -1.55 -10.25 5.61
N ARG A 40 -2.72 -10.43 4.98
CA ARG A 40 -3.58 -11.60 5.13
C ARG A 40 -3.91 -12.19 3.76
N SER A 41 -3.62 -13.47 3.57
CA SER A 41 -3.81 -14.19 2.31
C SER A 41 -3.86 -15.71 2.57
N LEU A 42 -3.27 -16.55 1.70
CA LEU A 42 -2.89 -17.92 2.04
C LEU A 42 -1.82 -18.00 3.14
N ARG A 43 -1.03 -16.93 3.30
CA ARG A 43 -0.08 -16.73 4.40
C ARG A 43 -0.38 -15.42 5.09
N ASP A 44 -0.33 -15.46 6.41
CA ASP A 44 -0.45 -14.28 7.27
C ASP A 44 0.93 -13.81 7.70
N VAL A 45 1.19 -12.53 7.50
CA VAL A 45 2.45 -11.88 7.85
C VAL A 45 2.13 -10.57 8.57
N ASP A 46 2.68 -10.40 9.77
CA ASP A 46 2.74 -9.11 10.45
C ASP A 46 4.19 -8.66 10.52
N GLN A 47 4.52 -7.51 9.95
CA GLN A 47 5.89 -7.04 9.85
C GLN A 47 5.97 -5.53 9.95
N ARG A 48 6.96 -5.06 10.72
CA ARG A 48 7.42 -3.67 10.68
C ARG A 48 8.41 -3.48 9.54
N THR A 49 8.12 -2.56 8.63
CA THR A 49 8.99 -2.29 7.47
C THR A 49 8.81 -0.86 6.97
N ARG A 50 9.74 -0.41 6.13
CA ARG A 50 9.61 0.88 5.44
C ARG A 50 8.67 0.74 4.25
N VAL A 51 7.74 1.67 4.13
CA VAL A 51 6.79 1.80 3.03
C VAL A 51 7.23 2.94 2.13
N TYR A 52 7.04 2.77 0.83
CA TYR A 52 7.26 3.79 -0.18
C TYR A 52 5.98 3.99 -0.98
N ILE A 53 5.50 5.23 -1.04
CA ILE A 53 4.34 5.66 -1.83
C ILE A 53 4.80 6.66 -2.89
N SER A 54 4.45 6.40 -4.14
CA SER A 54 4.55 7.34 -5.25
C SER A 54 3.15 7.77 -5.66
N LEU A 55 2.91 9.09 -5.73
CA LEU A 55 1.66 9.66 -6.25
C LEU A 55 1.74 9.99 -7.76
N ASP A 56 2.79 9.53 -8.44
CA ASP A 56 2.87 9.62 -9.90
C ASP A 56 1.93 8.59 -10.52
N HIS A 57 0.93 9.07 -11.29
CA HIS A 57 -0.04 8.23 -11.99
C HIS A 57 0.61 7.26 -12.98
N ASN A 58 1.84 7.53 -13.43
CA ASN A 58 2.61 6.64 -14.32
C ASN A 58 3.46 5.61 -13.55
N ALA A 59 3.46 5.63 -12.22
CA ALA A 59 4.23 4.68 -11.43
C ALA A 59 3.70 3.24 -11.62
N VAL A 60 4.59 2.34 -12.02
CA VAL A 60 4.28 0.91 -12.22
C VAL A 60 3.81 0.22 -10.93
N SER A 61 4.32 0.67 -9.79
CA SER A 61 3.98 0.18 -8.45
C SER A 61 3.98 1.37 -7.51
N PRO A 62 2.82 2.05 -7.34
CA PRO A 62 2.68 3.24 -6.51
C PRO A 62 2.95 2.96 -5.03
N LEU A 63 2.81 1.72 -4.58
CA LEU A 63 3.11 1.31 -3.21
C LEU A 63 4.17 0.21 -3.21
N ARG A 64 5.16 0.32 -2.34
CA ARG A 64 6.23 -0.68 -2.13
C ARG A 64 6.61 -0.78 -0.66
N PHE A 65 7.28 -1.88 -0.32
CA PHE A 65 7.87 -2.15 0.99
C PHE A 65 9.38 -2.29 0.81
N ALA A 66 10.15 -2.14 1.88
CA ALA A 66 11.59 -2.40 1.82
C ALA A 66 11.88 -3.86 1.45
N GLU A 67 13.02 -4.09 0.79
CA GLU A 67 13.37 -5.38 0.20
C GLU A 67 13.68 -6.50 1.23
N HIS A 68 13.62 -6.18 2.52
CA HIS A 68 13.95 -7.09 3.61
C HIS A 68 12.69 -7.59 4.34
N GLY A 69 12.67 -8.90 4.64
CA GLY A 69 11.64 -9.55 5.45
C GLY A 69 10.69 -10.47 4.67
N GLU A 70 9.62 -10.89 5.33
CA GLU A 70 8.64 -11.84 4.79
C GLU A 70 7.72 -11.23 3.74
N LEU A 71 7.59 -9.89 3.73
CA LEU A 71 6.89 -9.11 2.71
C LEU A 71 7.73 -8.88 1.44
N ASN A 72 8.71 -9.75 1.18
CA ASN A 72 9.74 -9.58 0.15
C ASN A 72 9.16 -9.19 -1.24
N PRO A 73 9.81 -8.25 -1.95
CA PRO A 73 9.40 -7.64 -3.21
C PRO A 73 8.76 -8.51 -4.28
N VAL A 74 9.20 -9.76 -4.41
CA VAL A 74 8.85 -10.62 -5.56
C VAL A 74 7.37 -11.06 -5.54
N TYR A 75 6.71 -11.00 -4.39
CA TYR A 75 5.32 -11.46 -4.26
C TYR A 75 4.28 -10.35 -4.18
N VAL A 76 4.61 -9.17 -3.65
CA VAL A 76 3.58 -8.20 -3.23
C VAL A 76 3.57 -6.91 -4.06
N HIS A 77 4.71 -6.42 -4.55
CA HIS A 77 4.76 -5.10 -5.22
C HIS A 77 4.07 -5.08 -6.58
N THR A 78 4.17 -6.15 -7.36
CA THR A 78 3.49 -6.22 -8.66
C THR A 78 1.97 -6.20 -8.54
N GLU A 79 1.46 -6.50 -7.35
CA GLU A 79 0.03 -6.65 -7.09
C GLU A 79 -0.64 -5.32 -6.75
N PHE A 80 0.04 -4.34 -6.14
CA PHE A 80 -0.53 -3.04 -5.73
C PHE A 80 -0.69 -2.02 -6.88
N ARG A 81 -1.42 -2.41 -7.93
CA ARG A 81 -1.76 -1.52 -9.04
C ARG A 81 -3.17 -0.92 -8.86
N PRO A 82 -3.39 0.35 -9.24
CA PRO A 82 -4.70 1.00 -9.14
C PRO A 82 -5.83 0.24 -9.84
N GLY A 83 -5.51 -0.48 -10.93
CA GLY A 83 -6.47 -1.28 -11.69
C GLY A 83 -6.75 -2.69 -11.16
N ASN A 84 -6.05 -3.13 -10.10
CA ASN A 84 -6.16 -4.49 -9.56
C ASN A 84 -6.63 -4.53 -8.09
N ASN A 85 -6.67 -3.39 -7.40
CA ASN A 85 -6.97 -3.33 -5.97
C ASN A 85 -7.98 -2.25 -5.63
N ALA A 86 -8.82 -2.57 -4.65
CA ALA A 86 -9.53 -1.58 -3.88
C ALA A 86 -8.61 -1.07 -2.78
N VAL A 87 -8.40 0.25 -2.71
CA VAL A 87 -7.67 0.91 -1.63
C VAL A 87 -8.60 1.86 -0.92
N LYS A 88 -8.53 1.87 0.41
CA LYS A 88 -9.30 2.75 1.28
C LYS A 88 -8.41 3.24 2.41
N PHE A 89 -8.64 4.48 2.83
CA PHE A 89 -8.10 4.99 4.08
C PHE A 89 -9.25 5.07 5.09
N ASP A 90 -9.20 4.26 6.13
CA ASP A 90 -10.23 4.19 7.17
C ASP A 90 -9.64 3.71 8.50
N ASN A 91 -10.21 4.15 9.62
CA ASN A 91 -9.73 3.86 10.98
C ASN A 91 -8.24 4.17 11.16
N GLN A 92 -7.73 5.24 10.53
CA GLN A 92 -6.32 5.63 10.54
C GLN A 92 -5.39 4.58 9.91
N GLU A 93 -5.91 3.73 9.03
CA GLU A 93 -5.09 2.73 8.34
C GLU A 93 -5.34 2.75 6.84
N LEU A 94 -4.28 2.53 6.06
CA LEU A 94 -4.45 2.26 4.65
C LEU A 94 -4.77 0.78 4.47
N GLN A 95 -5.96 0.50 3.97
CA GLN A 95 -6.46 -0.85 3.71
C GLN A 95 -6.46 -1.12 2.22
N ILE A 96 -5.90 -2.26 1.82
CA ILE A 96 -5.77 -2.66 0.43
C ILE A 96 -6.32 -4.06 0.29
N THR A 97 -7.30 -4.23 -0.58
CA THR A 97 -7.86 -5.54 -0.91
C THR A 97 -7.67 -5.79 -2.39
N GLY A 98 -7.11 -6.95 -2.71
CA GLY A 98 -6.81 -7.34 -4.08
C GLY A 98 -6.96 -8.84 -4.29
N THR A 99 -6.76 -9.24 -5.55
CA THR A 99 -6.67 -10.66 -5.92
C THR A 99 -5.44 -10.85 -6.81
N SER A 100 -4.58 -11.79 -6.45
CA SER A 100 -3.40 -12.19 -7.20
C SER A 100 -3.51 -13.66 -7.62
N PRO A 101 -3.04 -14.04 -8.82
CA PRO A 101 -2.92 -15.46 -9.19
C PRO A 101 -2.03 -16.27 -8.23
N LYS A 102 -1.07 -15.62 -7.55
CA LYS A 102 -0.12 -16.29 -6.65
C LYS A 102 -0.63 -16.38 -5.21
N LEU A 103 -1.35 -15.35 -4.76
CA LEU A 103 -1.72 -15.20 -3.35
C LEU A 103 -3.23 -15.41 -3.11
N GLY A 104 -4.01 -15.57 -4.18
CA GLY A 104 -5.47 -15.54 -4.11
C GLY A 104 -5.96 -14.16 -3.71
N ARG A 105 -7.11 -14.11 -3.02
CA ARG A 105 -7.60 -12.88 -2.40
C ARG A 105 -6.71 -12.52 -1.22
N PHE A 106 -6.30 -11.26 -1.14
CA PHE A 106 -5.48 -10.76 -0.04
C PHE A 106 -6.02 -9.44 0.50
N THR A 107 -5.68 -9.18 1.77
CA THR A 107 -5.92 -7.91 2.44
C THR A 107 -4.63 -7.43 3.10
N VAL A 108 -4.34 -6.15 2.96
CA VAL A 108 -3.18 -5.49 3.56
C VAL A 108 -3.67 -4.31 4.38
N ARG A 109 -3.16 -4.18 5.59
CA ARG A 109 -3.38 -3.02 6.46
C ARG A 109 -2.03 -2.39 6.77
N ILE A 110 -1.95 -1.08 6.63
CA ILE A 110 -0.72 -0.31 6.83
C ILE A 110 -1.01 0.79 7.84
N THR A 111 -0.25 0.76 8.92
CA THR A 111 -0.32 1.74 10.00
C THR A 111 1.06 2.39 10.15
N PRO A 112 1.21 3.68 9.81
CA PRO A 112 2.46 4.39 10.07
C PRO A 112 2.85 4.30 11.54
N LEU A 113 4.13 4.12 11.81
CA LEU A 113 4.66 4.37 13.14
C LEU A 113 4.56 5.87 13.40
N GLU A 114 4.25 6.27 14.63
CA GLU A 114 4.28 7.67 15.02
C GLU A 114 5.62 8.28 14.61
N THR A 115 5.59 9.19 13.63
CA THR A 115 6.74 10.06 13.37
C THR A 115 6.88 10.98 14.58
N PRO A 116 8.04 10.98 15.26
CA PRO A 116 8.26 11.78 16.46
C PRO A 116 8.14 13.28 16.21
#